data_AF-A0A5Y7BE24-F1
#
_entry.id   AF-A0A5Y7BE24-F1
#
_cell.length_a   1.000
_cell.length_b   1.000
_cell.length_c   1.000
_cell.angle_alpha   90.00
_cell.angle_beta   90.00
_cell.angle_gamma   90.00
#
_symmetry.space_group_name_H-M   'P 1'
#
loop_
_entity.id
_entity.type
_entity.pdbx_description
1 polymer ?
#
loop_
_entity_poly.entity_id
_entity_poly.type
_entity_poly.pdbx_seq_one_letter_code
_entity_poly.pdbx_strand_id
1 'polypeptide(L)'
;MDTKFHFRLDENVKMRAQKAAEARGKTLSEACRDFAEQLAREVEPLSQHEKWLKKQVELAVAKANSGDGRFTSNEEVKRVMASRKDEIRAKYKR
;
A
#
# COMPACT_ATOMS: atom_id res chain seq x y z
N MET A 1 -19.34 2.00 14.79
CA MET A 1 -19.78 0.61 14.59
C MET A 1 -18.98 -0.26 15.54
N ASP A 2 -19.63 -1.08 16.37
CA ASP A 2 -18.95 -2.03 17.26
C ASP A 2 -18.76 -3.35 16.49
N THR A 3 -17.52 -3.67 16.10
CA THR A 3 -17.19 -4.87 15.35
C THR A 3 -16.44 -5.84 16.27
N LYS A 4 -16.94 -7.07 16.41
CA LYS A 4 -16.35 -8.11 17.26
C LYS A 4 -15.77 -9.23 16.41
N PHE A 5 -14.60 -9.72 16.79
CA PHE A 5 -13.95 -10.88 16.18
C PHE A 5 -13.52 -11.86 17.28
N HIS A 6 -13.62 -13.15 17.00
CA HIS A 6 -13.37 -14.22 17.96
C HIS A 6 -12.10 -15.00 17.58
N PHE A 7 -11.22 -15.22 18.54
CA PHE A 7 -10.03 -16.05 18.36
C PHE A 7 -10.22 -17.43 18.98
N ARG A 8 -9.67 -18.46 18.34
CA ARG A 8 -9.44 -19.77 18.95
C ARG A 8 -8.02 -19.79 19.51
N LEU A 9 -7.89 -20.02 20.80
CA LEU A 9 -6.63 -20.02 21.53
C LEU A 9 -6.59 -21.25 22.44
N ASP A 10 -5.39 -21.76 22.68
CA ASP A 10 -5.16 -22.76 23.72
C ASP A 10 -5.42 -22.15 25.11
N GLU A 11 -5.94 -22.95 26.04
CA GLU A 11 -6.30 -22.51 27.38
C GLU A 11 -5.07 -22.02 28.18
N ASN A 12 -3.91 -22.65 28.02
CA ASN A 12 -2.66 -22.23 28.65
C ASN A 12 -2.14 -20.91 28.06
N VAL A 13 -2.42 -20.65 26.79
CA VAL A 13 -2.08 -19.37 26.15
C VAL A 13 -2.99 -18.26 26.67
N LYS A 14 -4.30 -18.51 26.78
CA LYS A 14 -5.27 -17.58 27.35
C LYS A 14 -4.90 -17.16 28.77
N MET A 15 -4.57 -18.14 29.63
CA MET A 15 -4.24 -17.87 31.03
C MET A 15 -2.98 -17.02 31.19
N ARG A 16 -1.93 -17.31 30.40
CA ARG A 16 -0.68 -16.53 30.42
C ARG A 16 -0.89 -15.11 29.88
N ALA A 17 -1.66 -14.97 28.80
CA ALA A 17 -1.97 -13.67 28.22
C ALA A 17 -2.78 -12.81 29.19
N GLN A 18 -3.73 -13.41 29.91
CA GLN A 18 -4.51 -12.71 30.93
C GLN A 18 -3.62 -12.21 32.08
N LYS A 19 -2.76 -13.05 32.64
CA LYS A 19 -1.80 -12.63 33.68
C LYS A 19 -0.88 -11.50 33.21
N ALA A 20 -0.44 -11.55 31.95
CA ALA A 20 0.41 -10.52 31.38
C ALA A 20 -0.34 -9.19 31.18
N ALA A 21 -1.62 -9.23 30.81
CA ALA A 21 -2.45 -8.04 30.70
C ALA A 21 -2.73 -7.43 32.08
N GLU A 22 -3.08 -8.26 33.06
CA GLU A 22 -3.34 -7.84 34.45
C GLU A 22 -2.09 -7.20 35.10
N ALA A 23 -0.90 -7.76 34.86
CA ALA A 23 0.36 -7.16 35.29
C ALA A 23 0.63 -5.76 34.69
N ARG A 24 -0.01 -5.44 33.56
CA ARG A 24 0.04 -4.13 32.90
C ARG A 24 -1.17 -3.26 33.25
N GLY A 25 -2.01 -3.69 34.19
CA GLY A 25 -3.22 -2.98 34.60
C GLY A 25 -4.31 -2.93 33.53
N LYS A 26 -4.28 -3.83 32.54
CA LYS A 26 -5.23 -3.88 31.42
C LYS A 26 -5.96 -5.21 31.38
N THR A 27 -7.17 -5.21 30.83
CA THR A 27 -7.87 -6.46 30.51
C THR A 27 -7.29 -7.09 29.25
N LEU A 28 -7.44 -8.41 29.10
CA LEU A 28 -7.02 -9.13 27.90
C LEU A 28 -7.66 -8.53 26.63
N SER A 29 -8.93 -8.12 26.72
CA SER A 29 -9.66 -7.49 25.62
C SER A 29 -9.09 -6.14 25.21
N GLU A 30 -8.64 -5.32 26.16
CA GLU A 30 -7.99 -4.04 25.86
C GLU A 30 -6.61 -4.25 25.21
N ALA A 31 -5.82 -5.20 25.72
CA ALA A 31 -4.54 -5.53 25.10
C ALA A 31 -4.71 -6.05 23.66
N CYS A 32 -5.75 -6.85 23.39
CA CYS A 32 -6.07 -7.30 22.04
C CYS A 32 -6.56 -6.15 21.14
N ARG A 33 -7.31 -5.18 21.70
CA ARG A 33 -7.74 -3.98 20.97
C ARG A 33 -6.54 -3.13 20.57
N ASP A 34 -5.66 -2.82 21.51
CA ASP A 34 -4.45 -2.04 21.28
C ASP A 34 -3.58 -2.71 20.19
N PHE A 35 -3.44 -4.04 20.25
CA PHE A 35 -2.70 -4.79 19.25
C PHE A 35 -3.36 -4.75 17.87
N ALA A 36 -4.68 -4.86 17.80
CA ALA A 36 -5.41 -4.75 16.52
C ALA A 36 -5.31 -3.34 15.93
N GLU A 37 -5.36 -2.30 16.76
CA GLU A 37 -5.14 -0.91 16.32
C GLU A 37 -3.70 -0.69 15.84
N GLN A 38 -2.71 -1.27 16.52
CA GLN A 38 -1.33 -1.22 16.09
C GLN A 38 -1.16 -1.89 14.71
N LEU A 39 -1.71 -3.09 14.53
CA LEU A 39 -1.71 -3.77 13.23
C LEU A 39 -2.41 -2.96 12.14
N ALA A 40 -3.52 -2.28 12.47
CA ALA A 40 -4.21 -1.41 11.54
C ALA A 40 -3.36 -0.19 11.13
N ARG A 41 -2.54 0.36 12.03
CA ARG A 41 -1.58 1.43 11.72
C ARG A 41 -0.39 0.92 10.91
N GLU A 42 0.05 -0.32 11.14
CA GLU A 42 1.09 -0.95 10.31
C GLU A 42 0.60 -1.17 8.87
N VAL A 43 -0.68 -1.49 8.71
CA VAL A 43 -1.39 -1.48 7.43
C VAL A 43 -2.08 -0.13 7.25
N GLU A 44 -1.39 0.99 7.52
CA GLU A 44 -1.85 2.31 7.09
C GLU A 44 -2.24 2.13 5.62
N PRO A 45 -3.51 2.38 5.24
CA PRO A 45 -3.95 2.10 3.90
C PRO A 45 -3.07 2.93 3.00
N LEU A 46 -2.15 2.26 2.27
CA LEU A 46 -1.33 2.87 1.23
C LEU A 46 -2.27 3.85 0.55
N SER A 47 -1.89 5.12 0.58
CA SER A 47 -2.71 6.18 0.01
C SER A 47 -3.14 5.70 -1.37
N GLN A 48 -4.32 6.07 -1.83
CA GLN A 48 -4.79 5.64 -3.15
C GLN A 48 -3.71 5.85 -4.24
N HIS A 49 -2.89 6.89 -4.06
CA HIS A 49 -1.69 7.17 -4.83
C HIS A 49 -0.61 6.09 -4.72
N GLU A 50 -0.20 5.66 -3.53
CA GLU A 50 0.80 4.60 -3.35
C GLU A 50 0.33 3.24 -3.88
N LYS A 51 -0.96 2.91 -3.72
CA LYS A 51 -1.54 1.69 -4.34
C LYS A 51 -1.47 1.76 -5.85
N TRP A 52 -1.81 2.92 -6.41
CA TRP A 52 -1.71 3.16 -7.85
C TRP A 52 -0.26 3.07 -8.34
N LEU A 53 0.68 3.70 -7.62
CA LEU A 53 2.10 3.71 -7.98
C LEU A 53 2.68 2.31 -7.95
N LYS A 54 2.42 1.54 -6.88
CA LYS A 54 2.84 0.14 -6.77
C LYS A 54 2.37 -0.67 -7.96
N LYS A 55 1.10 -0.53 -8.36
CA LYS A 55 0.55 -1.19 -9.54
C LYS A 55 1.25 -0.78 -10.84
N GLN A 56 1.60 0.50 -11.02
CA GLN A 56 2.34 0.96 -12.20
C GLN A 56 3.75 0.36 -12.26
N VAL A 57 4.44 0.28 -11.12
CA VAL A 57 5.77 -0.32 -11.03
C VAL A 57 5.71 -1.81 -11.35
N GLU A 58 4.75 -2.55 -10.78
CA GLU A 58 4.55 -3.97 -11.06
C GLU A 58 4.30 -4.22 -12.55
N LEU A 59 3.46 -3.41 -13.20
CA LEU A 59 3.21 -3.49 -14.65
C LEU A 59 4.47 -3.21 -15.47
N ALA A 60 5.26 -2.21 -15.09
CA ALA A 60 6.51 -1.88 -15.78
C ALA A 60 7.54 -3.00 -15.66
N VAL A 61 7.69 -3.58 -14.46
CA VAL A 61 8.60 -4.72 -14.23
C VAL A 61 8.13 -5.96 -14.98
N ALA A 62 6.83 -6.27 -14.96
CA ALA A 62 6.28 -7.38 -15.74
C ALA A 62 6.51 -7.20 -17.25
N LYS A 63 6.36 -5.98 -17.77
CA LYS A 63 6.63 -5.65 -19.17
C LYS A 63 8.13 -5.78 -19.53
N ALA A 64 9.01 -5.39 -18.62
CA ALA A 64 10.44 -5.58 -18.81
C ALA A 64 10.81 -7.07 -18.82
N ASN A 65 10.27 -7.85 -17.88
CA ASN A 65 10.54 -9.28 -17.75
C ASN A 65 9.97 -10.13 -18.90
N SER A 66 8.86 -9.69 -19.51
CA SER A 66 8.25 -10.35 -20.68
C SER A 66 8.96 -10.02 -22.00
N GLY A 67 9.94 -9.10 -22.01
CA GLY A 67 10.64 -8.69 -23.22
C GLY A 67 9.87 -7.68 -24.09
N ASP A 68 8.67 -7.28 -23.68
CA ASP A 68 7.84 -6.26 -24.37
C ASP A 68 8.27 -4.82 -24.05
N GLY A 69 9.35 -4.66 -23.29
CA GLY A 69 9.95 -3.37 -22.96
C GLY A 69 10.57 -2.69 -24.18
N ARG A 70 9.92 -1.63 -24.68
CA ARG A 70 10.55 -0.72 -25.65
C ARG A 70 11.29 0.37 -24.89
N PHE A 71 12.61 0.37 -25.02
CA PHE A 71 13.47 1.42 -24.49
C PHE A 71 13.76 2.43 -25.59
N THR A 72 13.58 3.71 -25.28
CA THR A 72 13.83 4.82 -26.22
C THR A 72 14.90 5.71 -25.65
N SER A 73 15.76 6.28 -26.51
CA SER A 73 16.80 7.19 -26.05
C SER A 73 16.21 8.51 -25.53
N ASN A 74 16.93 9.17 -24.61
CA ASN A 74 16.49 10.46 -24.07
C ASN A 74 16.29 11.52 -25.17
N GLU A 75 17.18 11.54 -26.16
CA GLU A 75 17.13 12.50 -27.27
C GLU A 75 15.94 12.26 -28.21
N GLU A 76 15.59 11.00 -28.44
CA GLU A 76 14.40 10.64 -29.22
C GLU A 76 13.11 11.05 -28.50
N VAL A 77 13.01 10.77 -27.20
CA VAL A 77 11.86 11.17 -26.37
C VAL A 77 11.69 12.70 -26.36
N LYS A 78 12.78 13.46 -26.20
CA LYS A 78 12.74 14.93 -26.25
C LYS A 78 12.20 15.43 -27.60
N ARG A 79 12.64 14.83 -28.71
CA ARG A 79 12.22 15.22 -30.05
C ARG A 79 10.72 14.95 -30.28
N VAL A 80 10.24 13.77 -29.90
CA VAL A 80 8.82 13.40 -29.99
C VAL A 80 7.95 14.32 -29.12
N MET A 81 8.38 14.58 -27.89
CA MET A 81 7.66 15.47 -26.99
C MET A 81 7.65 16.93 -27.45
N ALA A 82 8.72 17.40 -28.11
CA ALA A 82 8.76 18.72 -28.72
C ALA A 82 7.74 18.84 -29.87
N SER A 83 7.73 17.88 -30.81
CA SER A 83 6.74 17.82 -31.89
C SER A 83 5.32 17.87 -31.34
N ARG A 84 5.03 17.04 -30.33
CA ARG A 84 3.71 16.95 -29.72
C ARG A 84 3.30 18.25 -29.03
N LYS A 85 4.24 18.95 -28.38
CA LYS A 85 3.97 20.27 -27.76
C LYS A 85 3.61 21.31 -28.83
N ASP A 86 4.31 21.31 -29.95
CA ASP A 86 4.07 22.27 -31.03
C ASP A 86 2.75 22.00 -31.75
N GLU A 87 2.37 20.73 -31.96
CA GLU A 87 1.04 20.34 -32.44
C GLU A 87 -0.09 20.83 -31.53
N ILE A 88 0.06 20.62 -30.21
CA ILE A 88 -0.92 21.10 -29.23
C ILE A 88 -1.00 22.63 -29.27
N ARG A 89 0.14 23.33 -29.27
CA ARG A 89 0.16 24.80 -29.37
C ARG A 89 -0.50 25.28 -30.66
N ALA A 90 -0.22 24.66 -31.80
CA ALA A 90 -0.85 25.01 -33.07
C ALA A 90 -2.38 24.81 -33.03
N LYS A 91 -2.86 23.77 -32.33
CA LYS A 91 -4.29 23.48 -32.16
C LYS A 91 -5.03 24.49 -31.27
N TYR A 92 -4.35 25.06 -30.27
CA TYR A 92 -4.93 26.02 -29.31
C TYR A 92 -4.53 27.47 -29.54
N LYS A 93 -3.73 27.75 -30.57
CA LYS A 93 -3.43 29.11 -31.05
C LYS A 93 -4.59 29.60 -31.92
N ARG A 94 -5.69 29.94 -31.26
CA ARG A 94 -6.75 30.82 -31.79
C ARG A 94 -6.39 32.26 -31.48
#